data_AF-A0A7V1ZF23-F1
#
_entry.id   AF-A0A7V1ZF23-F1
#
_cell.length_a   1.000
_cell.length_b   1.000
_cell.length_c   1.000
_cell.angle_alpha   90.00
_cell.angle_beta   90.00
_cell.angle_gamma   90.00
#
_symmetry.space_group_name_H-M   'P 1'
#
loop_
_entity.id
_entity.type
_entity.pdbx_description
1 polymer ?
#
loop_
_entity_poly.entity_id
_entity_poly.type
_entity_poly.pdbx_seq_one_letter_code
_entity_poly.pdbx_strand_id
1 'polypeptide(L)'
;MKNKIRTRNKAGFWVDSFVIYAKFYSSSQMKEFGLIDYLVDNVNELLDSISIKNKVIDKLNMSLREKILEKIADPNIAYFLLIIGLYGIIFELASPGWGISGTLGVIALLLSLFALQVLSANLVGLLLIIIAFILFFAEIKLQTGGFLAIGGTISFLIGSLMLFDISNPQIRISIFSILTALLLTLIFFFVIIAFAIKALKQKPQTGSESIIGRVGVAIENFQKGEGRVMILGEIWFAQSNDNILKDDKVEVIGIEGLTLKVRKINSS
;
A
#
# COMPACT_ATOMS: atom_id res chain seq x y z
N MET A 1 20.47 37.74 -0.25
CA MET A 1 19.25 38.55 -0.47
C MET A 1 19.40 40.05 -0.09
N LYS A 2 20.19 40.43 0.94
CA LYS A 2 20.33 41.83 1.39
C LYS A 2 20.92 42.85 0.40
N ASN A 3 21.59 42.42 -0.68
CA ASN A 3 22.31 43.33 -1.59
C ASN A 3 21.50 43.93 -2.75
N LYS A 4 20.28 43.44 -3.06
CA LYS A 4 19.51 43.92 -4.23
C LYS A 4 18.58 45.12 -3.98
N ILE A 5 18.36 45.52 -2.72
CA ILE A 5 17.37 46.56 -2.37
C ILE A 5 18.03 47.91 -2.05
N ARG A 6 19.36 47.95 -1.87
CA ARG A 6 20.10 49.07 -1.27
C ARG A 6 20.20 50.35 -2.13
N THR A 7 19.75 50.34 -3.38
CA THR A 7 19.91 51.45 -4.34
C THR A 7 18.74 52.44 -4.39
N ARG A 8 17.66 52.22 -3.63
CA ARG A 8 16.58 53.20 -3.44
C ARG A 8 16.66 53.73 -2.01
N ASN A 9 16.71 55.05 -1.82
CA ASN A 9 17.05 55.80 -0.59
C ASN A 9 16.15 55.53 0.67
N LYS A 10 15.31 54.49 0.65
CA LYS A 10 14.40 54.04 1.72
C LYS A 10 14.49 52.52 2.00
N ALA A 11 15.48 51.83 1.43
CA ALA A 11 15.64 50.39 1.44
C ALA A 11 15.63 49.74 2.84
N GLY A 12 16.27 50.36 3.83
CA GLY A 12 16.41 49.79 5.17
C GLY A 12 15.08 49.63 5.89
N PHE A 13 14.29 50.70 5.97
CA PHE A 13 12.98 50.70 6.63
C PHE A 13 12.03 49.64 6.05
N TRP A 14 11.99 49.52 4.72
CA TRP A 14 11.11 48.55 4.07
C TRP A 14 11.57 47.12 4.29
N VAL A 15 12.87 46.84 4.18
CA VAL A 15 13.42 45.51 4.48
C VAL A 15 13.07 45.09 5.91
N ASP A 16 13.21 45.99 6.87
CA ASP A 16 12.86 45.71 8.26
C ASP A 16 11.36 45.48 8.44
N SER A 17 10.50 46.27 7.77
CA SER A 17 9.04 46.09 7.83
C SER A 17 8.58 44.71 7.35
N PHE A 18 9.23 44.15 6.33
CA PHE A 18 8.89 42.82 5.79
C PHE A 18 9.52 41.69 6.61
N VAL A 19 10.80 41.84 6.99
CA VAL A 19 11.59 40.75 7.57
C VAL A 19 11.45 40.70 9.09
N ILE A 20 11.50 41.84 9.77
CA ILE A 20 11.46 41.92 11.24
C ILE A 20 10.02 41.99 11.73
N TYR A 21 9.18 42.77 11.06
CA TYR A 21 7.82 43.05 11.52
C TYR A 21 6.73 42.28 10.75
N ALA A 22 7.10 41.48 9.75
CA ALA A 22 6.18 40.65 8.95
C ALA A 22 4.94 41.42 8.44
N LYS A 23 5.10 42.70 8.06
CA LYS A 23 3.99 43.52 7.57
C LYS A 23 3.64 43.13 6.12
N PHE A 24 2.35 42.95 5.87
CA PHE A 24 1.79 42.75 4.54
C PHE A 24 1.18 44.06 4.04
N TYR A 25 1.47 44.43 2.80
CA TYR A 25 0.91 45.62 2.15
C TYR A 25 0.14 45.20 0.90
N SER A 26 -1.00 45.84 0.65
CA SER A 26 -1.72 45.62 -0.60
C SER A 26 -0.95 46.17 -1.80
N SER A 27 -1.28 45.70 -2.99
CA SER A 27 -0.68 46.17 -4.24
C SER A 27 -0.79 47.69 -4.41
N SER A 28 -1.93 48.29 -4.01
CA SER A 28 -2.15 49.74 -4.05
C SER A 28 -1.23 50.50 -3.08
N GLN A 29 -1.10 50.04 -1.84
CA GLN A 29 -0.20 50.61 -0.84
C GLN A 29 1.26 50.54 -1.29
N MET A 30 1.66 49.41 -1.88
CA MET A 30 3.03 49.25 -2.40
C MET A 30 3.36 50.24 -3.53
N LYS A 31 2.38 50.60 -4.37
CA LYS A 31 2.56 51.62 -5.41
C LYS A 31 2.70 53.02 -4.81
N GLU A 32 1.85 53.36 -3.84
CA GLU A 32 1.90 54.65 -3.13
C GLU A 32 3.24 54.85 -2.40
N PHE A 33 3.76 53.77 -1.80
CA PHE A 33 5.06 53.77 -1.13
C PHE A 33 6.27 53.74 -2.09
N GLY A 34 6.05 53.63 -3.40
CA GLY A 34 7.10 53.55 -4.42
C GLY A 34 7.91 52.25 -4.39
N LEU A 35 7.35 51.18 -3.81
CA LEU A 35 7.96 49.85 -3.76
C LEU A 35 7.82 49.10 -5.09
N ILE A 36 6.73 49.34 -5.81
CA ILE A 36 6.47 48.82 -7.16
C ILE A 36 6.24 49.98 -8.13
N ASP A 37 6.70 49.84 -9.37
CA ASP A 37 6.63 50.92 -10.36
C ASP A 37 5.27 50.93 -11.09
N TYR A 38 4.65 49.76 -11.28
CA TYR A 38 3.39 49.59 -12.02
C TYR A 38 2.40 48.67 -11.27
N LEU A 39 1.12 48.95 -11.42
CA LEU A 39 0.00 48.11 -10.96
C LEU A 39 -0.96 48.01 -12.13
N VAL A 40 -1.06 46.81 -12.68
CA VAL A 40 -1.70 46.49 -13.95
C VAL A 40 -2.33 45.11 -13.84
N ASP A 41 -3.48 44.92 -14.48
CA ASP A 41 -4.28 43.69 -14.33
C ASP A 41 -3.86 42.60 -15.31
N ASN A 42 -3.18 42.97 -16.39
CA ASN A 42 -2.72 42.03 -17.41
C ASN A 42 -1.41 42.45 -18.06
N VAL A 43 -0.76 41.49 -18.72
CA VAL A 43 0.53 41.69 -19.38
C VAL A 43 0.43 42.73 -20.50
N ASN A 44 -0.71 42.87 -21.17
CA ASN A 44 -0.86 43.87 -22.23
C ASN A 44 -0.81 45.29 -21.67
N GLU A 45 -1.50 45.53 -20.56
CA GLU A 45 -1.49 46.81 -19.84
C GLU A 45 -0.11 47.11 -19.25
N LEU A 46 0.59 46.10 -18.70
CA LEU A 46 2.00 46.24 -18.32
C LEU A 46 2.85 46.73 -19.50
N LEU A 47 2.75 46.03 -20.64
CA LEU A 47 3.53 46.35 -21.84
C LEU A 47 3.23 47.75 -22.39
N ASP A 48 1.98 48.21 -22.28
CA ASP A 48 1.60 49.56 -22.69
C ASP A 48 2.19 50.62 -21.75
N SER A 49 2.15 50.37 -20.43
CA SER A 49 2.74 51.27 -19.42
C SER A 49 4.27 51.45 -19.52
N ILE A 50 4.98 50.47 -20.08
CA ILE A 50 6.44 50.50 -20.29
C ILE A 50 6.84 50.94 -21.71
N SER A 51 5.87 51.29 -22.57
CA SER A 51 6.11 51.87 -23.91
C SER A 51 7.04 51.07 -24.83
N ILE A 52 7.06 49.73 -24.72
CA ILE A 52 7.89 48.88 -25.59
C ILE A 52 7.25 48.82 -26.99
N LYS A 53 7.95 49.37 -28.00
CA LYS A 53 7.58 49.26 -29.42
C LYS A 53 8.18 47.96 -30.01
N ASN A 54 7.39 47.24 -30.82
CA ASN A 54 7.63 45.88 -31.33
C ASN A 54 7.61 44.79 -30.24
N LYS A 55 6.41 44.23 -30.01
CA LYS A 55 6.15 43.16 -29.04
C LYS A 55 6.42 41.79 -29.67
N VAL A 56 7.41 41.05 -29.16
CA VAL A 56 7.51 39.60 -29.33
C VAL A 56 7.35 38.99 -27.93
N ILE A 57 6.20 38.39 -27.66
CA ILE A 57 5.92 37.72 -26.39
C ILE A 57 6.29 36.25 -26.57
N ASP A 58 7.45 35.85 -26.08
CA ASP A 58 7.82 34.44 -26.01
C ASP A 58 7.26 33.84 -24.71
N LYS A 59 6.16 33.10 -24.83
CA LYS A 59 5.59 32.37 -23.69
C LYS A 59 6.42 31.12 -23.46
N LEU A 60 7.25 31.16 -22.42
CA LEU A 60 7.93 29.98 -21.91
C LEU A 60 6.89 28.98 -21.37
N ASN A 61 6.51 28.03 -22.21
CA ASN A 61 5.68 26.91 -21.81
C ASN A 61 6.54 25.88 -21.08
N MET A 62 5.98 25.25 -20.05
CA MET A 62 6.66 24.15 -19.38
C MET A 62 6.93 23.01 -20.37
N SER A 63 8.17 22.54 -20.38
CA SER A 63 8.59 21.32 -21.07
C SER A 63 7.87 20.10 -20.49
N LEU A 64 7.84 18.99 -21.24
CA LEU A 64 7.26 17.73 -20.74
C LEU A 64 7.90 17.27 -19.43
N ARG A 65 9.21 17.44 -19.31
CA ARG A 65 9.96 17.12 -18.10
C ARG A 65 9.46 17.94 -16.91
N GLU A 66 9.30 19.25 -17.08
CA GLU A 66 8.83 20.14 -16.01
C GLU A 66 7.39 19.82 -15.61
N LYS A 67 6.51 19.53 -16.56
CA LYS A 67 5.12 19.09 -16.26
C LYS A 67 5.07 17.80 -15.44
N ILE A 68 5.93 16.83 -15.77
CA ILE A 68 6.02 15.57 -15.02
C ILE A 68 6.55 15.83 -13.61
N LEU A 69 7.62 16.62 -13.49
CA LEU A 69 8.23 16.93 -12.19
C LEU A 69 7.27 17.73 -11.29
N GLU A 70 6.56 18.71 -11.85
CA GLU A 70 5.53 19.48 -11.14
C GLU A 70 4.43 18.56 -10.60
N LYS A 71 3.96 17.61 -11.43
CA LYS A 71 2.90 16.68 -11.03
C LYS A 71 3.36 15.68 -9.98
N ILE A 72 4.60 15.18 -10.06
CA ILE A 72 5.19 14.30 -9.04
C ILE A 72 5.41 15.07 -7.73
N ALA A 73 5.70 16.37 -7.80
CA ALA A 73 5.82 17.26 -6.65
C ALA A 73 4.46 17.70 -6.06
N ASP A 74 3.34 17.09 -6.46
CA ASP A 74 2.09 17.22 -5.70
C ASP A 74 2.17 16.33 -4.43
N PRO A 75 1.88 16.87 -3.23
CA PRO A 75 1.97 16.13 -1.98
C PRO A 75 1.11 14.85 -1.94
N ASN A 76 -0.08 14.88 -2.56
CA ASN A 76 -0.98 13.73 -2.57
C ASN A 76 -0.45 12.65 -3.53
N ILE A 77 0.05 13.05 -4.71
CA ILE A 77 0.66 12.12 -5.68
C ILE A 77 1.91 11.48 -5.08
N ALA A 78 2.80 12.27 -4.47
CA ALA A 78 3.98 11.79 -3.77
C ALA A 78 3.63 10.76 -2.68
N TYR A 79 2.58 11.05 -1.90
CA TYR A 79 2.07 10.19 -0.84
C TYR A 79 1.47 8.88 -1.37
N PHE A 80 0.67 8.92 -2.45
CA PHE A 80 0.15 7.69 -3.06
C PHE A 80 1.26 6.86 -3.71
N LEU A 81 2.27 7.49 -4.31
CA LEU A 81 3.46 6.79 -4.83
C LEU A 81 4.23 6.08 -3.70
N LEU A 82 4.35 6.69 -2.52
CA LEU A 82 4.97 6.06 -1.34
C LEU A 82 4.24 4.77 -1.01
N ILE A 83 2.91 4.86 -0.88
CA ILE A 83 2.05 3.76 -0.47
C ILE A 83 2.04 2.62 -1.51
N ILE A 84 1.88 2.95 -2.79
CA ILE A 84 1.94 1.98 -3.89
C ILE A 84 3.32 1.31 -3.92
N GLY A 85 4.37 2.09 -3.70
CA GLY A 85 5.73 1.59 -3.62
C GLY A 85 5.95 0.57 -2.50
N LEU A 86 5.45 0.88 -1.29
CA LEU A 86 5.48 -0.04 -0.15
C LEU A 86 4.66 -1.31 -0.42
N TYR A 87 3.50 -1.19 -1.08
CA TYR A 87 2.74 -2.36 -1.52
C TYR A 87 3.51 -3.23 -2.50
N GLY A 88 4.17 -2.64 -3.50
CA GLY A 88 4.95 -3.39 -4.48
C GLY A 88 6.05 -4.25 -3.83
N ILE A 89 6.71 -3.72 -2.79
CA ILE A 89 7.66 -4.50 -1.98
C ILE A 89 6.95 -5.62 -1.23
N ILE A 90 5.84 -5.35 -0.55
CA ILE A 90 5.09 -6.38 0.19
C ILE A 90 4.62 -7.50 -0.72
N PHE A 91 4.09 -7.17 -1.90
CA PHE A 91 3.65 -8.16 -2.88
C PHE A 91 4.78 -9.05 -3.37
N GLU A 92 5.95 -8.46 -3.61
CA GLU A 92 7.16 -9.20 -3.97
C GLU A 92 7.57 -10.19 -2.86
N LEU A 93 7.55 -9.75 -1.60
CA LEU A 93 7.87 -10.60 -0.45
C LEU A 93 6.81 -11.66 -0.15
N ALA A 94 5.56 -11.43 -0.57
CA ALA A 94 4.43 -12.31 -0.29
C ALA A 94 4.18 -13.35 -1.39
N SER A 95 4.63 -13.11 -2.62
CA SER A 95 4.29 -13.94 -3.79
C SER A 95 5.49 -14.74 -4.28
N PRO A 96 5.40 -16.07 -4.43
CA PRO A 96 6.39 -16.84 -5.18
C PRO A 96 6.21 -16.58 -6.69
N GLY A 97 7.04 -15.75 -7.29
CA GLY A 97 6.90 -15.37 -8.71
C GLY A 97 7.88 -14.33 -9.22
N TRP A 98 7.72 -13.94 -10.49
CA TRP A 98 8.60 -12.99 -11.20
C TRP A 98 8.47 -11.56 -10.67
N GLY A 99 9.60 -10.88 -10.46
CA GLY A 99 9.70 -9.63 -9.68
C GLY A 99 9.20 -8.33 -10.31
N ILE A 100 8.11 -8.41 -11.07
CA ILE A 100 7.46 -7.27 -11.70
C ILE A 100 6.85 -6.34 -10.63
N SER A 101 6.24 -6.90 -9.59
CA SER A 101 5.69 -6.12 -8.47
C SER A 101 6.76 -5.36 -7.71
N GLY A 102 7.88 -6.02 -7.39
CA GLY A 102 8.98 -5.43 -6.65
C GLY A 102 9.65 -4.31 -7.44
N THR A 103 9.90 -4.52 -8.74
CA THR A 103 10.51 -3.49 -9.60
C THR A 103 9.62 -2.25 -9.75
N LEU A 104 8.32 -2.42 -9.99
CA LEU A 104 7.37 -1.30 -10.01
C LEU A 104 7.28 -0.60 -8.65
N GLY A 105 7.30 -1.37 -7.56
CA GLY A 105 7.32 -0.85 -6.20
C GLY A 105 8.55 0.02 -5.92
N VAL A 106 9.74 -0.46 -6.30
CA VAL A 106 11.00 0.28 -6.13
C VAL A 106 11.00 1.56 -6.97
N ILE A 107 10.54 1.52 -8.22
CA ILE A 107 10.44 2.72 -9.06
C ILE A 107 9.49 3.74 -8.42
N ALA A 108 8.32 3.30 -7.97
CA ALA A 108 7.35 4.18 -7.30
C ALA A 108 7.93 4.78 -6.00
N LEU A 109 8.66 3.99 -5.20
CA LEU A 109 9.35 4.48 -4.01
C LEU A 109 10.43 5.51 -4.34
N LEU A 110 11.26 5.27 -5.36
CA LEU A 110 12.31 6.21 -5.75
C LEU A 110 11.72 7.55 -6.19
N LEU A 111 10.63 7.52 -6.98
CA LEU A 111 9.91 8.73 -7.39
C LEU A 111 9.28 9.45 -6.19
N SER A 112 8.68 8.69 -5.27
CA SER A 112 8.11 9.25 -4.05
C SER A 112 9.19 9.88 -3.17
N LEU A 113 10.31 9.20 -2.93
CA LEU A 113 11.43 9.72 -2.13
C LEU A 113 12.01 11.00 -2.73
N PHE A 114 12.13 11.07 -4.06
CA PHE A 114 12.50 12.30 -4.75
C PHE A 114 11.50 13.42 -4.48
N ALA A 115 10.20 13.16 -4.62
CA ALA A 115 9.15 14.14 -4.34
C ALA A 115 9.16 14.59 -2.86
N LEU A 116 9.32 13.66 -1.93
CA LEU A 116 9.42 13.91 -0.49
C LEU A 116 10.63 14.80 -0.15
N GLN A 117 11.76 14.60 -0.83
CA GLN A 117 12.93 15.46 -0.68
C GLN A 117 12.64 16.89 -1.16
N VAL A 118 12.02 17.04 -2.33
CA VAL A 118 11.65 18.36 -2.89
C VAL A 118 10.64 19.08 -2.00
N LEU A 119 9.66 18.34 -1.47
CA LEU A 119 8.61 18.85 -0.59
C LEU A 119 9.04 19.01 0.87
N SER A 120 10.33 18.75 1.18
CA SER A 120 10.89 18.87 2.54
C SER A 120 10.12 18.05 3.58
N ALA A 121 9.84 16.78 3.24
CA ALA A 121 9.08 15.88 4.09
C ALA A 121 9.76 15.62 5.45
N ASN A 122 8.95 15.40 6.48
CA ASN A 122 9.41 15.02 7.81
C ASN A 122 9.83 13.54 7.84
N LEU A 123 11.09 13.29 8.17
CA LEU A 123 11.65 11.95 8.29
C LEU A 123 10.89 11.09 9.31
N VAL A 124 10.45 11.66 10.44
CA VAL A 124 9.72 10.93 11.48
C VAL A 124 8.37 10.44 10.93
N GLY A 125 7.67 11.29 10.18
CA GLY A 125 6.41 10.91 9.53
C GLY A 125 6.60 9.77 8.54
N LEU A 126 7.65 9.83 7.71
CA LEU A 126 8.01 8.78 6.76
C LEU A 126 8.31 7.45 7.47
N LEU A 127 9.13 7.46 8.53
CA LEU A 127 9.48 6.26 9.28
C LEU A 127 8.25 5.63 9.95
N LEU A 128 7.33 6.44 10.49
CA LEU A 128 6.09 5.94 11.07
C LEU A 128 5.20 5.25 10.04
N ILE A 129 5.12 5.76 8.81
CA ILE A 129 4.41 5.08 7.70
C ILE A 129 5.08 3.75 7.38
N ILE A 130 6.42 3.71 7.26
CA ILE A 130 7.14 2.46 6.99
C ILE A 130 6.89 1.44 8.11
N ILE A 131 6.97 1.86 9.38
CA ILE A 131 6.65 1.02 10.53
C ILE A 131 5.21 0.51 10.47
N ALA A 132 4.25 1.35 10.07
CA ALA A 132 2.87 0.91 9.93
C ALA A 132 2.72 -0.26 8.95
N PHE A 133 3.37 -0.19 7.78
CA PHE A 133 3.37 -1.28 6.81
C PHE A 133 4.07 -2.55 7.32
N ILE A 134 5.16 -2.39 8.08
CA ILE A 134 5.82 -3.52 8.75
C ILE A 134 4.87 -4.18 9.76
N LEU A 135 4.17 -3.40 10.58
CA LEU A 135 3.22 -3.90 11.56
C LEU A 135 2.02 -4.60 10.90
N PHE A 136 1.47 -4.03 9.82
CA PHE A 136 0.40 -4.67 9.07
C PHE A 136 0.86 -5.99 8.42
N PHE A 137 2.06 -6.02 7.86
CA PHE A 137 2.64 -7.24 7.30
C PHE A 137 2.92 -8.29 8.38
N ALA A 138 3.44 -7.86 9.53
CA ALA A 138 3.66 -8.72 10.68
C ALA A 138 2.35 -9.30 11.22
N GLU A 139 1.24 -8.55 11.20
CA GLU A 139 -0.08 -9.07 11.57
C GLU A 139 -0.51 -10.26 10.69
N ILE A 140 -0.25 -10.20 9.38
CA ILE A 140 -0.55 -11.32 8.48
C ILE A 140 0.23 -12.58 8.90
N LYS A 141 1.49 -12.42 9.29
CA LYS A 141 2.39 -13.54 9.61
C LYS A 141 2.18 -14.10 11.02
N LEU A 142 1.99 -13.22 12.00
CA LEU A 142 1.92 -13.57 13.43
C LEU A 142 0.49 -13.79 13.92
N GLN A 143 -0.52 -13.25 13.22
CA GLN A 143 -1.94 -13.39 13.56
C GLN A 143 -2.24 -13.01 15.02
N THR A 144 -1.82 -11.82 15.45
CA THR A 144 -1.92 -11.39 16.86
C THR A 144 -3.34 -11.03 17.32
N GLY A 145 -4.35 -11.25 16.47
CA GLY A 145 -5.74 -10.93 16.76
C GLY A 145 -6.07 -9.45 16.55
N GLY A 146 -5.27 -8.74 15.76
CA GLY A 146 -5.47 -7.33 15.40
C GLY A 146 -4.65 -6.33 16.22
N PHE A 147 -3.85 -6.77 17.20
CA PHE A 147 -3.04 -5.88 18.03
C PHE A 147 -2.02 -5.09 17.19
N LEU A 148 -1.26 -5.76 16.32
CA LEU A 148 -0.31 -5.08 15.43
C LEU A 148 -1.03 -4.22 14.38
N ALA A 149 -2.22 -4.62 13.92
CA ALA A 149 -3.02 -3.81 13.00
C ALA A 149 -3.48 -2.48 13.64
N ILE A 150 -3.85 -2.48 14.92
CA ILE A 150 -4.19 -1.25 15.64
C ILE A 150 -2.96 -0.34 15.73
N GLY A 151 -1.81 -0.90 16.14
CA GLY A 151 -0.55 -0.15 16.20
C GLY A 151 -0.13 0.40 14.82
N GLY A 152 -0.31 -0.39 13.76
CA GLY A 152 -0.07 0.02 12.38
C GLY A 152 -1.01 1.14 11.94
N THR A 153 -2.30 1.06 12.27
CA THR A 153 -3.30 2.09 11.97
C THR A 153 -2.94 3.43 12.61
N ILE A 154 -2.60 3.41 13.90
CA ILE A 154 -2.20 4.60 14.66
C ILE A 154 -0.91 5.19 14.07
N SER A 155 0.09 4.34 13.82
CA SER A 155 1.37 4.77 13.24
C SER A 155 1.18 5.36 11.84
N PHE A 156 0.32 4.78 11.02
CA PHE A 156 0.00 5.26 9.68
C PHE A 156 -0.67 6.64 9.75
N LEU A 157 -1.66 6.82 10.62
CA LEU A 157 -2.36 8.09 10.79
C LEU A 157 -1.42 9.20 11.27
N ILE A 158 -0.68 8.95 12.35
CA ILE A 158 0.27 9.92 12.89
C ILE A 158 1.38 10.21 11.88
N GLY A 159 1.93 9.18 11.23
CA GLY A 159 2.95 9.33 10.21
C GLY A 159 2.48 10.17 9.02
N SER A 160 1.26 9.93 8.54
CA SER A 160 0.67 10.69 7.43
C SER A 160 0.39 12.15 7.78
N LEU A 161 -0.07 12.41 9.00
CA LEU A 161 -0.27 13.78 9.50
C LEU A 161 1.04 14.54 9.71
N MET A 162 2.10 13.83 10.11
CA MET A 162 3.42 14.42 10.32
C MET A 162 4.26 14.55 9.06
N LEU A 163 3.90 13.86 7.97
CA LEU A 163 4.75 13.73 6.77
C LEU A 163 5.09 15.08 6.13
N PHE A 164 4.16 16.03 6.15
CA PHE A 164 4.36 17.39 5.67
C PHE A 164 3.87 18.43 6.68
N ASP A 165 4.41 19.64 6.58
CA ASP A 165 4.01 20.75 7.44
C ASP A 165 2.57 21.21 7.16
N ILE A 166 1.72 21.09 8.17
CA ILE A 166 0.29 21.44 8.13
C ILE A 166 0.11 22.97 8.02
N SER A 167 1.09 23.76 8.44
CA SER A 167 1.06 25.22 8.39
C SER A 167 1.18 25.76 6.97
N ASN A 168 1.65 24.97 6.00
CA ASN A 168 1.69 25.35 4.60
C ASN A 168 0.55 24.69 3.79
N PRO A 169 -0.52 25.44 3.43
CA PRO A 169 -1.66 24.89 2.71
C PRO A 169 -1.31 24.31 1.33
N GLN A 170 -0.18 24.71 0.74
CA GLN A 170 0.25 24.27 -0.60
C GLN A 170 0.96 22.90 -0.56
N ILE A 171 1.52 22.52 0.58
CA ILE A 171 2.37 21.31 0.72
C ILE A 171 1.69 20.24 1.61
N ARG A 172 0.57 20.56 2.25
CA ARG A 172 -0.19 19.59 3.06
C ARG A 172 -0.87 18.52 2.20
N ILE A 173 -0.91 17.29 2.71
CA ILE A 173 -1.77 16.24 2.15
C ILE A 173 -3.22 16.54 2.50
N SER A 174 -4.12 16.28 1.56
CA SER A 174 -5.56 16.35 1.80
C SER A 174 -5.98 15.30 2.82
N ILE A 175 -6.76 15.69 3.83
CA ILE A 175 -7.32 14.75 4.80
C ILE A 175 -8.13 13.63 4.12
N PHE A 176 -8.75 13.94 2.98
CA PHE A 176 -9.44 12.96 2.16
C PHE A 176 -8.48 11.90 1.63
N SER A 177 -7.31 12.30 1.12
CA SER A 177 -6.28 11.37 0.63
C SER A 177 -5.74 10.48 1.75
N ILE A 178 -5.55 11.02 2.96
CA ILE A 178 -5.13 10.23 4.13
C ILE A 178 -6.19 9.17 4.46
N LEU A 179 -7.45 9.57 4.58
CA LEU A 179 -8.56 8.67 4.92
C LEU A 179 -8.80 7.62 3.83
N THR A 180 -8.75 8.01 2.55
CA THR A 180 -8.86 7.08 1.42
C THR A 180 -7.74 6.04 1.47
N ALA A 181 -6.50 6.49 1.63
CA ALA A 181 -5.35 5.60 1.70
C ALA A 181 -5.41 4.65 2.90
N LEU A 182 -5.82 5.15 4.07
CA LEU A 182 -6.01 4.32 5.26
C LEU A 182 -7.09 3.27 5.02
N LEU A 183 -8.25 3.67 4.51
CA LEU A 183 -9.37 2.75 4.27
C LEU A 183 -8.99 1.65 3.28
N LEU A 184 -8.35 2.02 2.16
CA LEU A 184 -7.85 1.06 1.17
C LEU A 184 -6.84 0.09 1.80
N THR A 185 -5.97 0.60 2.68
CA THR A 185 -4.98 -0.21 3.38
C THR A 185 -5.63 -1.21 4.33
N LEU A 186 -6.57 -0.77 5.16
CA LEU A 186 -7.28 -1.66 6.07
C LEU A 186 -8.09 -2.73 5.33
N ILE A 187 -8.79 -2.35 4.25
CA ILE A 187 -9.53 -3.29 3.41
C ILE A 187 -8.58 -4.32 2.81
N PHE A 188 -7.45 -3.89 2.25
CA PHE A 188 -6.46 -4.76 1.65
C PHE A 188 -5.93 -5.82 2.64
N PHE A 189 -5.46 -5.39 3.80
CA PHE A 189 -4.94 -6.30 4.82
C PHE A 189 -6.05 -7.20 5.39
N PHE A 190 -7.26 -6.68 5.59
CA PHE A 190 -8.40 -7.49 6.02
C PHE A 190 -8.74 -8.60 5.02
N VAL A 191 -8.77 -8.28 3.72
CA VAL A 191 -9.02 -9.26 2.66
C VAL A 191 -7.93 -10.33 2.63
N ILE A 192 -6.66 -9.94 2.74
CA ILE A 192 -5.55 -10.91 2.79
C ILE A 192 -5.67 -11.84 3.99
N ILE A 193 -5.95 -11.31 5.18
CA ILE A 193 -6.12 -12.11 6.40
C ILE A 193 -7.31 -13.06 6.25
N ALA A 194 -8.43 -12.58 5.69
CA ALA A 194 -9.61 -13.42 5.44
C ALA A 194 -9.29 -14.58 4.49
N PHE A 195 -8.55 -14.34 3.40
CA PHE A 195 -8.10 -15.39 2.50
C PHE A 195 -7.09 -16.34 3.15
N ALA A 196 -6.14 -15.83 3.94
CA ALA A 196 -5.18 -16.65 4.67
C ALA A 196 -5.88 -17.59 5.65
N ILE A 197 -6.85 -17.09 6.44
CA ILE A 197 -7.66 -17.92 7.34
C ILE A 197 -8.48 -18.94 6.55
N LYS A 198 -9.07 -18.55 5.42
CA LYS A 198 -9.84 -19.46 4.56
C LYS A 198 -8.95 -20.55 3.95
N ALA A 199 -7.71 -20.25 3.60
CA ALA A 199 -6.74 -21.22 3.10
C ALA A 199 -6.32 -22.20 4.21
N LEU A 200 -6.08 -21.71 5.44
CA LEU A 200 -5.75 -22.55 6.59
C LEU A 200 -6.92 -23.45 7.03
N LYS A 201 -8.16 -22.99 6.89
CA LYS A 201 -9.38 -23.76 7.22
C LYS A 201 -9.80 -24.74 6.13
N GLN A 202 -9.25 -24.64 4.92
CA GLN A 202 -9.49 -25.64 3.88
C GLN A 202 -8.76 -26.91 4.28
N LYS A 203 -9.54 -27.96 4.59
CA LYS A 203 -9.01 -29.31 4.81
C LYS A 203 -8.17 -29.70 3.59
N PRO A 204 -6.97 -30.29 3.76
CA PRO A 204 -6.16 -30.75 2.64
C PRO A 204 -7.01 -31.67 1.75
N GLN A 205 -7.26 -31.28 0.50
CA GLN A 205 -7.96 -32.13 -0.48
C GLN A 205 -7.01 -33.10 -1.19
N THR A 206 -5.73 -33.09 -0.84
CA THR A 206 -4.68 -33.93 -1.41
C THR A 206 -3.92 -34.63 -0.32
N GLY A 207 -3.88 -35.96 -0.36
CA GLY A 207 -3.21 -36.82 0.61
C GLY A 207 -4.13 -37.90 1.19
N SER A 208 -3.55 -38.88 1.89
CA SER A 208 -4.21 -40.01 2.55
C SER A 208 -5.39 -39.57 3.43
N GLU A 209 -5.35 -38.38 4.01
CA GLU A 209 -6.41 -37.80 4.85
C GLU A 209 -7.74 -37.56 4.12
N SER A 210 -7.75 -37.48 2.78
CA SER A 210 -8.98 -37.37 1.97
C SER A 210 -9.76 -38.70 1.87
N ILE A 211 -9.17 -39.81 2.32
CA ILE A 211 -9.72 -41.16 2.21
C ILE A 211 -10.63 -41.48 3.42
N ILE A 212 -10.40 -40.83 4.56
CA ILE A 212 -11.21 -41.00 5.78
C ILE A 212 -12.66 -40.52 5.54
N GLY A 213 -13.64 -41.37 5.83
CA GLY A 213 -15.07 -41.14 5.57
C GLY A 213 -15.53 -41.47 4.15
N ARG A 214 -14.65 -42.01 3.29
CA ARG A 214 -15.03 -42.51 1.96
C ARG A 214 -15.44 -43.98 2.04
N VAL A 215 -16.34 -44.34 1.12
CA VAL A 215 -16.80 -45.72 0.93
C VAL A 215 -16.00 -46.38 -0.18
N GLY A 216 -15.48 -47.57 0.11
CA GLY A 216 -14.79 -48.44 -0.82
C GLY A 216 -15.46 -49.81 -0.95
N VAL A 217 -14.84 -50.67 -1.74
CA VAL A 217 -15.25 -52.07 -1.92
C VAL A 217 -14.08 -52.99 -1.58
N ALA A 218 -14.34 -54.02 -0.78
CA ALA A 218 -13.35 -55.06 -0.52
C ALA A 218 -13.11 -55.89 -1.79
N ILE A 219 -11.85 -56.03 -2.22
CA ILE A 219 -11.52 -56.79 -3.44
C ILE A 219 -11.18 -58.26 -3.14
N GLU A 220 -11.04 -58.60 -1.86
CA GLU A 220 -10.76 -59.94 -1.35
C GLU A 220 -11.40 -60.17 0.02
N ASN A 221 -11.48 -61.44 0.43
CA ASN A 221 -11.93 -61.79 1.78
C ASN A 221 -10.84 -61.44 2.79
N PHE A 222 -11.19 -60.75 3.85
CA PHE A 222 -10.23 -60.39 4.89
C PHE A 222 -9.80 -61.66 5.64
N GLN A 223 -8.49 -61.84 5.81
CA GLN A 223 -7.91 -62.95 6.56
C GLN A 223 -7.24 -62.39 7.82
N LYS A 224 -7.61 -62.92 8.99
CA LYS A 224 -7.11 -62.43 10.29
C LYS A 224 -7.29 -60.91 10.51
N GLY A 225 -8.35 -60.34 9.93
CA GLY A 225 -8.66 -58.92 10.03
C GLY A 225 -7.92 -58.02 9.04
N GLU A 226 -7.15 -58.58 8.09
CA GLU A 226 -6.41 -57.82 7.08
C GLU A 226 -6.86 -58.19 5.66
N GLY A 227 -6.82 -57.21 4.75
CA GLY A 227 -7.13 -57.42 3.34
C GLY A 227 -6.90 -56.16 2.52
N ARG A 228 -7.39 -56.16 1.28
CA ARG A 228 -7.30 -55.02 0.37
C ARG A 228 -8.66 -54.49 -0.03
N VAL A 229 -8.73 -53.17 -0.17
CA VAL A 229 -9.94 -52.43 -0.53
C VAL A 229 -9.64 -51.49 -1.69
N MET A 230 -10.62 -51.28 -2.56
CA MET A 230 -10.54 -50.31 -3.64
C MET A 230 -11.31 -49.05 -3.25
N ILE A 231 -10.61 -47.91 -3.22
CA ILE A 231 -11.17 -46.60 -2.83
C ILE A 231 -10.69 -45.56 -3.84
N LEU A 232 -11.63 -44.84 -4.45
CA LEU A 232 -11.34 -43.82 -5.46
C LEU A 232 -10.48 -44.32 -6.65
N GLY A 233 -10.57 -45.62 -6.97
CA GLY A 233 -9.80 -46.24 -8.06
C GLY A 233 -8.41 -46.75 -7.68
N GLU A 234 -8.00 -46.59 -6.43
CA GLU A 234 -6.72 -47.07 -5.90
C GLU A 234 -6.91 -48.29 -4.96
N ILE A 235 -5.93 -49.20 -4.94
CA ILE A 235 -5.93 -50.38 -4.06
C ILE A 235 -5.11 -50.07 -2.81
N TRP A 236 -5.75 -50.22 -1.65
CA TRP A 236 -5.16 -49.95 -0.35
C TRP A 236 -5.15 -51.19 0.53
N PHE A 237 -4.11 -51.33 1.35
CA PHE A 237 -4.13 -52.28 2.47
C PHE A 237 -5.08 -51.76 3.54
N ALA A 238 -5.90 -52.65 4.10
CA ALA A 238 -6.89 -52.31 5.08
C ALA A 238 -6.96 -53.35 6.20
N GLN A 239 -7.29 -52.87 7.40
CA GLN A 239 -7.49 -53.67 8.59
C GLN A 239 -8.88 -53.39 9.16
N SER A 240 -9.54 -54.45 9.62
CA SER A 240 -10.87 -54.38 10.23
C SER A 240 -11.04 -55.44 11.31
N ASN A 241 -11.88 -55.13 12.29
CA ASN A 241 -12.35 -56.09 13.28
C ASN A 241 -13.62 -56.83 12.81
N ASP A 242 -14.22 -56.38 11.69
CA ASP A 242 -15.42 -56.98 11.13
C ASP A 242 -15.07 -58.13 10.17
N ASN A 243 -15.98 -59.09 10.01
CA ASN A 243 -15.85 -60.11 8.97
C ASN A 243 -16.25 -59.53 7.61
N ILE A 244 -15.25 -59.13 6.81
CA ILE A 244 -15.40 -58.52 5.50
C ILE A 244 -15.11 -59.56 4.40
N LEU A 245 -16.08 -59.78 3.53
CA LEU A 245 -15.96 -60.61 2.34
C LEU A 245 -15.68 -59.75 1.11
N LYS A 246 -15.17 -60.40 0.07
CA LYS A 246 -15.03 -59.80 -1.26
C LYS A 246 -16.38 -59.20 -1.70
N ASP A 247 -16.30 -58.02 -2.29
CA ASP A 247 -17.41 -57.19 -2.78
C ASP A 247 -18.24 -56.50 -1.69
N ASP A 248 -17.91 -56.67 -0.39
CA ASP A 248 -18.53 -55.88 0.68
C ASP A 248 -18.17 -54.40 0.57
N LYS A 249 -19.15 -53.53 0.88
CA LYS A 249 -18.93 -52.08 1.04
C LYS A 249 -18.34 -51.77 2.41
N VAL A 250 -17.31 -50.95 2.41
CA VAL A 250 -16.58 -50.59 3.64
C VAL A 250 -16.39 -49.08 3.73
N GLU A 251 -16.49 -48.53 4.94
CA GLU A 251 -16.20 -47.13 5.22
C GLU A 251 -14.82 -47.00 5.88
N VAL A 252 -14.02 -46.04 5.44
CA VAL A 252 -12.72 -45.76 6.06
C VAL A 252 -12.92 -44.92 7.30
N ILE A 253 -12.52 -45.46 8.45
CA ILE A 253 -12.65 -44.81 9.76
C ILE A 253 -11.34 -44.20 10.25
N GLY A 254 -10.21 -44.53 9.64
CA GLY A 254 -8.90 -43.99 10.00
C GLY A 254 -7.77 -44.52 9.15
N ILE A 255 -6.56 -44.01 9.36
CA ILE A 255 -5.34 -44.39 8.63
C ILE A 255 -4.19 -44.53 9.63
N GLU A 256 -3.47 -45.64 9.56
CA GLU A 256 -2.25 -45.88 10.32
C GLU A 256 -1.12 -46.21 9.35
N GLY A 257 -0.23 -45.24 9.12
CA GLY A 257 0.83 -45.35 8.13
C GLY A 257 0.29 -45.48 6.71
N LEU A 258 0.48 -46.65 6.09
CA LEU A 258 -0.01 -46.99 4.75
C LEU A 258 -1.21 -47.96 4.77
N THR A 259 -1.76 -48.24 5.95
CA THR A 259 -2.89 -49.16 6.14
C THR A 259 -4.14 -48.39 6.57
N LEU A 260 -5.26 -48.65 5.91
CA LEU A 260 -6.56 -48.06 6.24
C LEU A 260 -7.26 -48.87 7.33
N LYS A 261 -7.87 -48.21 8.31
CA LYS A 261 -8.84 -48.84 9.20
C LYS A 261 -10.22 -48.69 8.59
N VAL A 262 -10.91 -49.82 8.39
CA VAL A 262 -12.21 -49.85 7.72
C VAL A 262 -13.26 -50.58 8.54
N ARG A 263 -14.52 -50.21 8.38
CA ARG A 263 -15.68 -50.87 8.99
C ARG A 263 -16.65 -51.32 7.90
N LYS A 264 -17.29 -52.47 8.08
CA LYS A 264 -18.33 -52.96 7.17
C LYS A 264 -19.56 -52.06 7.24
N ILE A 265 -20.07 -51.63 6.08
CA ILE A 265 -21.35 -50.94 5.99
C ILE A 265 -22.43 -52.01 5.82
N ASN A 266 -23.25 -52.20 6.84
CA ASN A 266 -24.45 -53.03 6.71
C ASN A 266 -25.43 -52.28 5.80
N SER A 267 -25.67 -52.82 4.61
CA SER A 267 -26.74 -52.31 3.74
C SER A 267 -28.07 -52.60 4.41
N SER A 268 -28.80 -51.54 4.79
CA SER A 268 -30.23 -51.64 5.13
C SER A 268 -31.06 -51.71 3.86
#